data_AF-A0A3M1P3Z2-F1
#
_entry.id   AF-A0A3M1P3Z2-F1
#
_cell.length_a   1.000
_cell.length_b   1.000
_cell.length_c   1.000
_cell.angle_alpha   90.00
_cell.angle_beta   90.00
_cell.angle_gamma   90.00
#
_symmetry.space_group_name_H-M   'P 1'
#
loop_
_entity.id
_entity.type
_entity.pdbx_description
1 polymer ?
#
loop_
_entity_poly.entity_id
_entity_poly.type
_entity_poly.pdbx_seq_one_letter_code
_entity_poly.pdbx_strand_id
1 'polypeptide(L)'
;YDGIRHYSILVQHIPPGDPNRLEDVLIYDYSEGTRRRVDIKAREGLIRPLAGGRMIDLLLFDGEIHRRHQPPSAREPERYERLAFERHRLRFDLSDFLFERSDPDRTQRSDRTMRTSAMIRVVDSLEHNLALERQRLYERALRLGTVRDTTLRADRPPALPAPALDRRPDSLRLPVRAVLADLSPGRRFEVYDVAMQEARSLRTEIDNARRTLTHWRQQANRYRVEIHKKRSIALACLIFVLVGAPLGLSIRRGGLGTAGALALGLFLFYWVTLVQGEKLADRDLLTPWVGMWAANVVSLLVGAWLVLYVTLDLRATPPLRTRLAAYLRRRRASGNAPAPSDA
;
A
#
# COMPACT_ATOMS: atom_id res chain seq x y z
N TYR A 1 16.73 18.40 -14.16
CA TYR A 1 16.68 18.35 -12.68
C TYR A 1 15.26 18.00 -12.26
N ASP A 2 15.06 16.99 -11.39
CA ASP A 2 13.73 16.40 -11.10
C ASP A 2 13.23 16.68 -9.66
N GLY A 3 13.64 17.83 -9.09
CA GLY A 3 13.36 18.19 -7.69
C GLY A 3 12.29 19.26 -7.49
N ILE A 4 12.05 20.15 -8.45
CA ILE A 4 11.17 21.30 -8.21
C ILE A 4 9.71 20.88 -8.47
N ARG A 5 8.85 20.93 -7.45
CA ARG A 5 7.45 20.51 -7.58
C ARG A 5 6.77 21.28 -8.72
N HIS A 6 6.09 20.54 -9.59
CA HIS A 6 5.36 21.08 -10.75
C HIS A 6 6.22 21.70 -11.87
N TYR A 7 7.55 21.62 -11.81
CA TYR A 7 8.42 22.13 -12.87
C TYR A 7 9.41 21.07 -13.33
N SER A 8 9.58 20.92 -14.64
CA SER A 8 10.67 20.12 -15.21
C SER A 8 11.58 21.03 -16.03
N ILE A 9 12.84 21.13 -15.62
CA ILE A 9 13.84 21.99 -16.28
C ILE A 9 14.83 21.11 -17.04
N LEU A 10 14.89 21.33 -18.34
CA LEU A 10 15.86 20.77 -19.27
C LEU A 10 16.82 21.88 -19.70
N VAL A 11 18.11 21.60 -19.57
CA VAL A 11 19.19 22.50 -20.01
C VAL A 11 20.05 21.68 -20.96
N GLN A 12 20.32 22.19 -22.16
CA GLN A 12 21.11 21.46 -23.14
C GLN A 12 22.60 21.65 -22.91
N HIS A 13 23.03 22.87 -22.56
CA HIS A 13 24.43 23.17 -22.33
C HIS A 13 24.66 24.00 -21.07
N ILE A 14 25.73 23.66 -20.35
CA ILE A 14 26.21 24.39 -19.17
C ILE A 14 27.68 24.71 -19.46
N PRO A 15 28.05 25.99 -19.63
CA PRO A 15 29.41 26.38 -19.98
C PRO A 15 30.44 25.90 -18.94
N PRO A 16 31.59 25.34 -19.37
CA PRO A 16 32.66 24.97 -18.47
C PRO A 16 33.31 26.24 -17.87
N GLY A 17 33.08 26.48 -16.58
CA GLY A 17 33.64 27.63 -15.84
C GLY A 17 32.62 28.51 -15.13
N ASP A 18 31.34 28.45 -15.54
CA ASP A 18 30.24 29.14 -14.84
C ASP A 18 29.02 28.21 -14.69
N PRO A 19 28.95 27.44 -13.59
CA PRO A 19 27.86 26.49 -13.39
C PRO A 19 26.50 27.16 -13.13
N ASN A 20 26.47 28.48 -12.95
CA ASN A 20 25.23 29.23 -12.73
C ASN A 20 24.61 29.72 -14.03
N ARG A 21 25.36 29.68 -15.15
CA ARG A 21 24.87 30.04 -16.48
C ARG A 21 24.39 28.79 -17.22
N LEU A 22 23.22 28.90 -17.84
CA LEU A 22 22.55 27.85 -18.57
C LEU A 22 22.31 28.32 -20.00
N GLU A 23 22.49 27.43 -20.96
CA GLU A 23 22.23 27.70 -22.38
C GLU A 23 21.18 26.72 -22.90
N ASP A 24 20.28 27.23 -23.74
CA ASP A 24 19.14 26.53 -24.32
C ASP A 24 18.27 25.85 -23.25
N VAL A 25 17.59 26.70 -22.49
CA VAL A 25 16.75 26.30 -21.35
C VAL A 25 15.31 26.05 -21.81
N LEU A 26 14.79 24.86 -21.49
CA LEU A 26 13.39 24.49 -21.69
C LEU A 26 12.77 24.11 -20.35
N ILE A 27 11.69 24.76 -19.98
CA ILE A 27 10.97 24.55 -18.73
C ILE A 27 9.54 24.16 -19.05
N TYR A 28 9.11 23.05 -18.45
CA TYR A 28 7.72 22.64 -18.44
C TYR A 28 7.10 23.01 -17.10
N ASP A 29 6.08 23.86 -17.12
CA ASP A 29 5.28 24.24 -15.95
C ASP A 29 3.98 23.41 -15.92
N TYR A 30 3.81 22.66 -14.83
CA TYR A 30 2.68 21.80 -14.51
C TYR A 30 1.87 22.30 -13.30
N SER A 31 2.02 23.57 -12.89
CA SER A 31 1.35 24.15 -11.72
C SER A 31 -0.18 24.08 -11.82
N GLU A 32 -0.73 24.22 -13.03
CA GLU A 32 -2.16 24.04 -13.31
C GLU A 32 -2.55 22.60 -13.75
N GLY A 33 -1.63 21.65 -13.61
CA GLY A 33 -1.81 20.24 -13.97
C GLY A 33 -1.35 19.87 -15.39
N THR A 34 -1.17 18.57 -15.64
CA THR A 34 -0.56 18.04 -16.88
C THR A 34 -1.28 18.44 -18.18
N ARG A 35 -2.58 18.72 -18.11
CA ARG A 35 -3.40 19.13 -19.27
C ARG A 35 -3.30 20.63 -19.61
N ARG A 36 -2.80 21.45 -18.69
CA ARG A 36 -2.60 22.90 -18.86
C ARG A 36 -1.12 23.26 -18.79
N ARG A 37 -0.30 22.42 -19.41
CA ARG A 37 1.15 22.58 -19.43
C ARG A 37 1.53 23.87 -20.16
N VAL A 38 2.43 24.64 -19.57
CA VAL A 38 3.04 25.82 -20.19
C VAL A 38 4.50 25.48 -20.50
N ASP A 39 4.92 25.73 -21.74
CA ASP A 39 6.28 25.46 -22.20
C ASP A 39 7.04 26.79 -22.29
N ILE A 40 8.08 26.96 -21.50
CA ILE A 40 8.92 28.16 -21.47
C ILE A 40 10.27 27.82 -22.08
N LYS A 41 10.64 28.52 -23.14
CA LYS A 41 11.94 28.37 -23.83
C LYS A 41 12.75 29.64 -23.64
N ALA A 42 14.04 29.52 -23.41
CA ALA A 42 14.94 30.67 -23.31
C ALA A 42 16.31 30.31 -23.86
N ARG A 43 16.96 31.27 -24.51
CA ARG A 43 18.33 31.10 -25.02
C ARG A 43 19.33 30.99 -23.87
N GLU A 44 19.20 31.86 -22.89
CA GLU A 44 20.10 31.88 -21.73
C GLU A 44 19.32 31.86 -20.41
N GLY A 45 19.90 31.20 -19.41
CA GLY A 45 19.41 31.17 -18.04
C GLY A 45 20.53 31.49 -17.05
N LEU A 46 20.20 32.17 -15.97
CA LEU A 46 21.12 32.44 -14.86
C LEU A 46 20.46 32.06 -13.54
N ILE A 47 21.10 31.16 -12.80
CA ILE A 47 20.67 30.71 -11.49
C ILE A 47 21.33 31.59 -10.42
N ARG A 48 20.54 32.13 -9.49
CA ARG A 48 21.03 32.87 -8.33
C ARG A 48 20.43 32.32 -7.03
N PRO A 49 21.25 31.93 -6.03
CA PRO A 49 20.75 31.60 -4.71
C PRO A 49 20.29 32.86 -3.97
N LEU A 50 19.14 32.79 -3.32
CA LEU A 50 18.56 33.84 -2.49
C LEU A 50 18.35 33.34 -1.06
N ALA A 51 18.30 34.28 -0.12
CA ALA A 51 18.03 34.00 1.30
C ALA A 51 18.93 32.88 1.86
N GLY A 52 20.24 32.94 1.57
CA GLY A 52 21.21 31.93 2.03
C GLY A 52 21.08 30.55 1.37
N GLY A 53 20.41 30.44 0.21
CA GLY A 53 20.19 29.18 -0.51
C GLY A 53 18.81 28.56 -0.29
N ARG A 54 17.94 29.18 0.51
CA ARG A 54 16.54 28.74 0.74
C ARG A 54 15.66 28.92 -0.48
N MET A 55 15.98 29.88 -1.33
CA MET A 55 15.28 30.13 -2.58
C MET A 55 16.29 30.19 -3.71
N ILE A 56 15.85 29.84 -4.91
CA ILE A 56 16.59 30.08 -6.13
C ILE A 56 15.77 30.99 -7.04
N ASP A 57 16.43 32.02 -7.56
CA ASP A 57 15.94 32.72 -8.75
C ASP A 57 16.57 32.12 -10.00
N LEU A 58 15.74 31.76 -10.96
CA LEU A 58 16.14 31.47 -12.33
C LEU A 58 15.72 32.64 -13.22
N LEU A 59 16.71 33.38 -13.69
CA LEU A 59 16.53 34.47 -14.66
C LEU A 59 16.72 33.90 -16.05
N LEU A 60 15.72 34.03 -16.91
CA LEU A 60 15.74 33.61 -18.30
C LEU A 60 15.83 34.83 -19.21
N PHE A 61 16.60 34.72 -20.27
CA PHE A 61 16.82 35.79 -21.24
C PHE A 61 16.50 35.30 -22.66
N ASP A 62 15.96 36.21 -23.45
CA ASP A 62 15.61 36.00 -24.87
C ASP A 62 14.85 34.70 -25.11
N GLY A 63 13.59 34.69 -24.68
CA GLY A 63 12.77 33.49 -24.66
C GLY A 63 11.32 33.68 -25.10
N GLU A 64 10.62 32.57 -25.15
CA GLU A 64 9.20 32.50 -25.52
C GLU A 64 8.45 31.59 -24.54
N ILE A 65 7.25 32.01 -24.15
CA ILE A 65 6.28 31.22 -23.39
C ILE A 65 5.20 30.76 -24.35
N HIS A 66 4.93 29.45 -24.33
CA HIS A 66 3.99 28.76 -25.20
C HIS A 66 2.87 28.20 -24.33
N ARG A 67 1.64 28.68 -24.51
CA ARG A 67 0.47 28.23 -23.75
C ARG A 67 -0.61 27.69 -24.69
N ARG A 68 -1.19 26.55 -24.32
CA ARG A 68 -2.33 25.95 -25.03
C ARG A 68 -3.57 26.06 -24.16
N HIS A 69 -4.58 26.79 -24.63
CA HIS A 69 -5.87 26.86 -23.96
C HIS A 69 -6.75 25.72 -24.43
N GLN A 70 -7.16 24.86 -23.50
CA GLN A 70 -8.13 23.82 -23.79
C GLN A 70 -9.52 24.46 -23.94
N PRO A 71 -10.25 24.24 -25.05
CA PRO A 71 -11.53 24.88 -25.26
C PRO A 71 -12.56 24.37 -24.23
N PRO A 72 -13.41 25.25 -23.69
CA PRO A 72 -14.44 24.90 -22.72
C PRO A 72 -15.55 24.01 -23.33
N SER A 73 -15.67 23.96 -24.66
CA SER A 73 -16.59 23.09 -25.37
C SER A 73 -15.96 22.55 -26.67
N ALA A 74 -16.43 21.39 -27.15
CA ALA A 74 -15.94 20.75 -28.39
C ALA A 74 -16.21 21.56 -29.68
N ARG A 75 -16.91 22.69 -29.59
CA ARG A 75 -17.26 23.55 -30.73
C ARG A 75 -16.35 24.77 -30.88
N GLU A 76 -15.48 25.04 -29.90
CA GLU A 76 -14.53 26.14 -29.96
C GLU A 76 -13.15 25.66 -30.43
N PRO A 77 -12.48 26.40 -31.33
CA PRO A 77 -11.15 26.03 -31.80
C PRO A 77 -10.13 26.16 -30.67
N GLU A 78 -9.13 25.27 -30.66
CA GLU A 78 -7.99 25.38 -29.75
C GLU A 78 -7.28 26.72 -29.95
N ARG A 79 -7.02 27.43 -28.84
CA ARG A 79 -6.28 28.69 -28.87
C ARG A 79 -4.87 28.46 -28.37
N TYR A 80 -3.90 28.87 -29.19
CA TYR A 80 -2.49 28.82 -28.87
C TYR A 80 -1.97 30.25 -28.69
N GLU A 81 -1.36 30.51 -27.54
CA GLU A 81 -0.79 31.79 -27.16
C GLU A 81 0.74 31.66 -27.12
N ARG A 82 1.42 32.64 -27.73
CA ARG A 82 2.88 32.77 -27.67
C ARG A 82 3.25 34.15 -27.18
N LEU A 83 4.05 34.21 -26.12
CA LEU A 83 4.55 35.45 -25.53
C LEU A 83 6.07 35.45 -25.59
N ALA A 84 6.66 36.41 -26.31
CA ALA A 84 8.10 36.62 -26.32
C ALA A 84 8.51 37.53 -25.14
N PHE A 85 9.66 37.26 -24.54
CA PHE A 85 10.21 38.05 -23.45
C PHE A 85 11.72 38.25 -23.62
N GLU A 86 12.18 39.46 -23.29
CA GLU A 86 13.62 39.74 -23.16
C GLU A 86 14.16 39.18 -21.84
N ARG A 87 13.36 39.29 -20.77
CA ARG A 87 13.74 38.78 -19.44
C ARG A 87 12.53 38.23 -18.68
N HIS A 88 12.65 37.01 -18.19
CA HIS A 88 11.65 36.36 -17.34
C HIS A 88 12.30 35.81 -16.05
N ARG A 89 11.62 35.93 -14.90
CA ARG A 89 12.15 35.47 -13.62
C ARG A 89 11.21 34.43 -13.03
N LEU A 90 11.74 33.25 -12.77
CA LEU A 90 11.09 32.22 -11.99
C LEU A 90 11.77 32.12 -10.63
N ARG A 91 10.98 31.96 -9.56
CA ARG A 91 11.51 31.77 -8.21
C ARG A 91 11.03 30.44 -7.66
N PHE A 92 11.97 29.66 -7.14
CA PHE A 92 11.71 28.36 -6.56
C PHE A 92 12.05 28.39 -5.08
N ASP A 93 11.14 27.88 -4.26
CA ASP A 93 11.40 27.63 -2.84
C ASP A 93 12.11 26.27 -2.71
N LEU A 94 13.33 26.31 -2.18
CA LEU A 94 14.14 25.14 -1.87
C LEU A 94 14.18 24.85 -0.37
N SER A 95 13.30 25.44 0.43
CA SER A 95 13.21 25.15 1.87
C SER A 95 12.96 23.65 2.14
N ASP A 96 12.27 22.95 1.23
CA ASP A 96 12.08 21.48 1.27
C ASP A 96 13.37 20.68 0.92
N PHE A 97 14.36 21.30 0.26
CA PHE A 97 15.59 20.69 -0.26
C PHE A 97 16.85 21.06 0.51
N LEU A 98 16.83 22.16 1.26
CA LEU A 98 17.90 22.44 2.20
C LEU A 98 17.92 21.33 3.24
N PHE A 99 19.09 20.74 3.41
CA PHE A 99 19.37 19.76 4.45
C PHE A 99 19.19 20.41 5.83
N GLU A 100 17.95 20.55 6.30
CA GLU A 100 17.68 20.43 7.73
C GLU A 100 18.19 19.05 8.15
N ARG A 101 18.84 18.96 9.32
CA ARG A 101 19.12 17.66 9.98
C ARG A 101 17.87 16.82 9.80
N SER A 102 17.99 15.73 9.06
CA SER A 102 16.84 14.94 8.60
C SER A 102 16.02 14.59 9.83
N ASP A 103 14.91 15.30 10.05
CA ASP A 103 14.01 14.98 11.14
C ASP A 103 13.38 13.64 10.72
N PRO A 104 13.72 12.53 11.40
CA PRO A 104 13.38 11.18 10.97
C PRO A 104 11.87 10.92 10.79
N ASP A 105 11.04 11.88 11.20
CA ASP A 105 9.57 11.84 11.18
C ASP A 105 8.92 12.57 9.98
N ARG A 106 9.63 13.44 9.24
CA ARG A 106 9.02 14.26 8.15
C ARG A 106 9.24 13.74 6.74
N THR A 107 10.36 13.07 6.46
CA THR A 107 10.49 12.37 5.17
C THR A 107 9.61 11.14 5.23
N GLN A 108 8.66 11.01 4.29
CA GLN A 108 7.92 9.77 4.06
C GLN A 108 8.95 8.66 3.81
N ARG A 109 9.38 8.00 4.89
CA ARG A 109 10.30 6.87 4.80
C ARG A 109 9.61 5.84 3.92
N SER A 110 10.29 5.38 2.88
CA SER A 110 9.89 4.15 2.20
C SER A 110 9.60 3.11 3.29
N ASP A 111 8.47 2.43 3.19
CA ASP A 111 8.08 1.23 3.93
C ASP A 111 9.26 0.35 4.39
N ARG A 112 10.31 0.26 3.58
CA ARG A 112 11.54 -0.51 3.86
C ARG A 112 12.46 0.12 4.92
N THR A 113 12.61 1.44 4.96
CA THR A 113 13.53 2.16 5.87
C THR A 113 12.87 2.62 7.19
N MET A 114 11.59 2.30 7.35
CA MET A 114 10.79 2.67 8.51
C MET A 114 11.05 1.73 9.69
N ARG A 115 11.08 2.28 10.92
CA ARG A 115 11.19 1.49 12.15
C ARG A 115 9.91 0.69 12.39
N THR A 116 10.02 -0.52 12.95
CA THR A 116 8.88 -1.43 13.19
C THR A 116 7.78 -0.79 14.03
N SER A 117 8.13 -0.04 15.09
CA SER A 117 7.14 0.65 15.93
C SER A 117 6.36 1.73 15.18
N ALA A 118 7.02 2.44 14.26
CA ALA A 118 6.36 3.44 13.44
C ALA A 118 5.44 2.76 12.40
N MET A 119 5.87 1.64 11.80
CA MET A 119 5.03 0.86 10.87
C MET A 119 3.74 0.36 11.54
N ILE A 120 3.83 -0.11 12.80
CA ILE A 120 2.66 -0.53 13.58
C ILE A 120 1.67 0.63 13.74
N ARG A 121 2.14 1.83 14.12
CA ARG A 121 1.26 3.00 14.25
C ARG A 121 0.56 3.37 12.94
N VAL A 122 1.26 3.24 11.80
CA VAL A 122 0.66 3.49 10.48
C VAL A 122 -0.40 2.44 10.18
N VAL A 123 -0.15 1.16 10.46
CA VAL A 123 -1.15 0.09 10.32
C VAL A 123 -2.37 0.39 11.19
N ASP A 124 -2.18 0.71 12.47
CA ASP A 124 -3.28 1.02 13.40
C ASP A 124 -4.12 2.20 12.89
N SER A 125 -3.46 3.25 12.38
CA SER A 125 -4.14 4.43 11.81
C SER A 125 -4.94 4.07 10.54
N LEU A 126 -4.36 3.24 9.65
CA LEU A 126 -5.04 2.77 8.44
C LEU A 126 -6.24 1.89 8.77
N GLU A 127 -6.12 1.01 9.78
CA GLU A 127 -7.23 0.17 10.24
C GLU A 127 -8.35 0.98 10.87
N HIS A 128 -8.01 1.99 11.68
CA HIS A 128 -8.99 2.89 12.25
C HIS A 128 -9.78 3.62 11.15
N ASN A 129 -9.08 4.19 10.16
CA ASN A 129 -9.73 4.84 9.02
C ASN A 129 -10.61 3.86 8.22
N LEU A 130 -10.15 2.63 8.03
CA LEU A 130 -10.92 1.58 7.35
C LEU A 130 -12.18 1.16 8.13
N ALA A 131 -12.12 1.14 9.46
CA ALA A 131 -13.29 0.89 10.31
C ALA A 131 -14.31 2.03 10.25
N LEU A 132 -13.85 3.28 10.36
CA LEU A 132 -14.70 4.46 10.26
C LEU A 132 -15.40 4.55 8.90
N GLU A 133 -14.67 4.32 7.81
CA GLU A 133 -15.23 4.41 6.47
C GLU A 133 -16.24 3.29 6.20
N ARG A 134 -16.00 2.07 6.73
CA ARG A 134 -17.01 1.00 6.72
C ARG A 134 -18.27 1.40 7.47
N GLN A 135 -18.17 1.99 8.66
CA GLN A 135 -19.32 2.46 9.43
C GLN A 135 -20.11 3.52 8.68
N ARG A 136 -19.43 4.52 8.09
CA ARG A 136 -20.07 5.56 7.25
C ARG A 136 -20.84 4.95 6.10
N LEU A 137 -20.28 3.95 5.40
CA LEU A 137 -20.97 3.25 4.33
C LEU A 137 -22.19 2.49 4.83
N TYR A 138 -22.09 1.79 5.96
CA TYR A 138 -23.23 1.09 6.57
C TYR A 138 -24.36 2.05 6.95
N GLU A 139 -24.05 3.16 7.62
CA GLU A 139 -25.06 4.17 7.98
C GLU A 139 -25.74 4.76 6.74
N ARG A 140 -24.97 5.01 5.67
CA ARG A 140 -25.49 5.58 4.43
C ARG A 140 -26.37 4.59 3.68
N ALA A 141 -25.94 3.32 3.59
CA ALA A 141 -26.76 2.24 3.05
C ALA A 141 -28.09 2.11 3.82
N LEU A 142 -28.06 2.24 5.15
CA LEU A 142 -29.26 2.24 5.98
C LEU A 142 -30.19 3.43 5.65
N ARG A 143 -29.63 4.63 5.47
CA ARG A 143 -30.38 5.86 5.10
C ARG A 143 -31.06 5.76 3.73
N LEU A 144 -30.56 4.91 2.83
CA LEU A 144 -31.12 4.70 1.50
C LEU A 144 -32.22 3.62 1.49
N GLY A 145 -32.15 2.66 2.41
CA GLY A 145 -33.21 1.67 2.63
C GLY A 145 -34.48 2.27 3.24
N THR A 146 -34.36 3.42 3.90
CA THR A 146 -35.50 4.21 4.38
C THR A 146 -35.88 5.24 3.32
N VAL A 147 -36.95 4.95 2.57
CA VAL A 147 -37.56 5.75 1.50
C VAL A 147 -37.29 7.24 1.66
N ARG A 148 -36.34 7.77 0.89
CA ARG A 148 -36.18 9.21 0.75
C ARG A 148 -37.32 9.67 -0.15
N ASP A 149 -38.24 10.46 0.40
CA ASP A 149 -39.35 11.00 -0.37
C ASP A 149 -38.81 11.96 -1.45
N THR A 150 -38.70 11.46 -2.67
CA THR A 150 -38.24 12.20 -3.85
C THR A 150 -39.31 13.15 -4.39
N THR A 151 -40.55 13.08 -3.87
CA THR A 151 -41.66 13.92 -4.33
C THR A 151 -41.64 15.34 -3.75
N LEU A 152 -40.85 15.57 -2.68
CA LEU A 152 -40.86 16.83 -1.91
C LEU A 152 -39.72 17.82 -2.23
N ARG A 153 -38.92 17.60 -3.29
CA ARG A 153 -37.77 18.50 -3.57
C ARG A 153 -38.18 19.83 -4.22
N ALA A 154 -39.43 20.01 -4.65
CA ALA A 154 -39.85 21.25 -5.31
C ALA A 154 -39.95 22.47 -4.36
N ASP A 155 -40.20 22.31 -3.05
CA ASP A 155 -40.61 23.45 -2.19
C ASP A 155 -39.97 23.51 -0.78
N ARG A 156 -38.78 22.93 -0.54
CA ARG A 156 -38.20 22.99 0.82
C ARG A 156 -37.37 24.28 1.04
N PRO A 157 -37.77 25.21 1.94
CA PRO A 157 -36.90 26.28 2.43
C PRO A 157 -35.68 25.72 3.19
N PRO A 158 -34.58 26.50 3.34
CA PRO A 158 -33.33 26.03 3.94
C PRO A 158 -33.55 25.42 5.33
N ALA A 159 -32.89 24.29 5.55
CA ALA A 159 -33.20 23.32 6.57
C ALA A 159 -33.20 23.87 8.01
N LEU A 160 -34.32 23.74 8.72
CA LEU A 160 -34.32 23.62 10.17
C LEU A 160 -33.69 22.27 10.57
N PRO A 161 -32.92 22.20 11.66
CA PRO A 161 -32.34 20.95 12.15
C PRO A 161 -33.45 19.95 12.47
N ALA A 162 -33.46 18.83 11.76
CA ALA A 162 -34.44 17.77 11.98
C ALA A 162 -34.22 17.16 13.38
N PRO A 163 -35.26 17.08 14.23
CA PRO A 163 -35.14 16.39 15.50
C PRO A 163 -34.80 14.92 15.27
N ALA A 164 -34.04 14.33 16.20
CA ALA A 164 -33.63 12.94 16.18
C ALA A 164 -34.85 12.02 16.37
N LEU A 165 -35.60 11.78 15.29
CA LEU A 165 -36.65 10.77 15.26
C LEU A 165 -36.00 9.39 15.31
N ASP A 166 -36.52 8.54 16.19
CA ASP A 166 -36.09 7.14 16.40
C ASP A 166 -36.17 6.37 15.07
N ARG A 167 -35.02 6.15 14.43
CA ARG A 167 -34.90 5.71 13.03
C ARG A 167 -34.99 4.18 12.92
N ARG A 168 -36.11 3.60 13.31
CA ARG A 168 -36.44 2.21 12.96
C ARG A 168 -36.87 2.16 11.49
N PRO A 169 -36.50 1.11 10.73
CA PRO A 169 -37.00 0.94 9.37
C PRO A 169 -38.52 0.79 9.43
N ASP A 170 -39.24 1.75 8.87
CA ASP A 170 -40.69 1.71 8.75
C ASP A 170 -41.09 0.50 7.90
N SER A 171 -41.89 -0.40 8.47
CA SER A 171 -42.32 -1.66 7.86
C SER A 171 -43.40 -1.46 6.78
N LEU A 172 -43.90 -0.23 6.60
CA LEU A 172 -44.90 0.09 5.59
C LEU A 172 -44.29 0.11 4.19
N ARG A 173 -44.24 -1.07 3.55
CA ARG A 173 -43.98 -1.22 2.11
C ARG A 173 -45.21 -0.74 1.33
N LEU A 174 -45.41 0.57 1.24
CA LEU A 174 -46.36 1.13 0.28
C LEU A 174 -45.88 0.75 -1.14
N PRO A 175 -46.74 0.18 -2.00
CA PRO A 175 -46.36 -0.12 -3.37
C PRO A 175 -46.03 1.21 -4.08
N VAL A 176 -44.78 1.38 -4.48
CA VAL A 176 -44.23 2.58 -5.16
C VAL A 176 -45.11 3.05 -6.34
N ARG A 177 -45.82 2.11 -6.99
CA ARG A 177 -46.78 2.40 -8.06
C ARG A 177 -47.99 3.24 -7.63
N ALA A 178 -48.48 3.08 -6.39
CA ALA A 178 -49.64 3.82 -5.90
C ALA A 178 -49.33 5.31 -5.71
N VAL A 179 -48.11 5.64 -5.25
CA VAL A 179 -47.67 7.04 -5.02
C VAL A 179 -47.47 7.81 -6.33
N LEU A 180 -47.10 7.12 -7.42
CA LEU A 180 -46.84 7.75 -8.72
C LEU A 180 -48.10 7.89 -9.59
N ALA A 181 -49.19 7.20 -9.25
CA ALA A 181 -50.43 7.19 -10.02
C ALA A 181 -51.12 8.56 -10.06
N ASP A 182 -50.99 9.35 -8.99
CA ASP A 182 -51.65 10.66 -8.87
C ASP A 182 -50.85 11.82 -9.50
N LEU A 183 -49.63 11.56 -9.99
CA LEU A 183 -48.77 12.58 -10.61
C LEU A 183 -49.06 12.76 -12.10
N SER A 184 -48.91 14.00 -12.60
CA SER A 184 -48.98 14.30 -14.04
C SER A 184 -47.85 13.63 -14.84
N PRO A 185 -48.04 13.30 -16.13
CA PRO A 185 -47.02 12.59 -16.93
C PRO A 185 -45.64 13.29 -16.94
N GLY A 186 -45.62 14.62 -16.98
CA GLY A 186 -44.38 15.42 -16.91
C GLY A 186 -43.67 15.30 -15.55
N ARG A 187 -44.42 15.38 -14.45
CA ARG A 187 -43.85 15.20 -13.10
C ARG A 187 -43.37 13.78 -12.84
N ARG A 188 -44.03 12.76 -13.42
CA ARG A 188 -43.54 11.37 -13.34
C ARG A 188 -42.15 11.24 -13.96
N PHE A 189 -41.91 11.84 -15.12
CA PHE A 189 -40.60 11.81 -15.78
C PHE A 189 -39.53 12.51 -14.94
N GLU A 190 -39.84 13.67 -14.36
CA GLU A 190 -38.93 14.40 -13.46
C GLU A 190 -38.55 13.57 -12.23
N VAL A 191 -39.53 12.93 -11.58
CA VAL A 191 -39.28 12.04 -10.42
C VAL A 191 -38.40 10.85 -10.81
N TYR A 192 -38.62 10.26 -12.00
CA TYR A 192 -37.76 9.19 -12.51
C TYR A 192 -36.33 9.66 -12.78
N ASP A 193 -36.15 10.83 -13.39
CA ASP A 193 -34.83 11.34 -13.72
C ASP A 193 -34.03 11.70 -12.45
N VAL A 194 -34.68 12.35 -11.48
CA VAL A 194 -34.08 12.62 -10.16
C VAL A 194 -33.69 11.32 -9.45
N ALA A 195 -34.57 10.31 -9.45
CA ALA A 195 -34.27 9.01 -8.85
C ALA A 195 -33.11 8.30 -9.57
N MET A 196 -33.06 8.37 -10.90
CA MET A 196 -31.97 7.81 -11.70
C MET A 196 -30.64 8.53 -11.47
N GLN A 197 -30.66 9.86 -11.36
CA GLN A 197 -29.47 10.66 -11.06
C GLN A 197 -28.97 10.38 -9.64
N GLU A 198 -29.85 10.27 -8.65
CA GLU A 198 -29.49 9.90 -7.28
C GLU A 198 -28.88 8.49 -7.23
N ALA A 199 -29.50 7.51 -7.90
CA ALA A 199 -28.98 6.14 -7.99
C ALA A 199 -27.60 6.07 -8.66
N ARG A 200 -27.38 6.83 -9.74
CA ARG A 200 -26.07 6.91 -10.41
C ARG A 200 -25.02 7.56 -9.53
N SER A 201 -25.36 8.66 -8.84
CA SER A 201 -24.44 9.36 -7.94
C SER A 201 -24.00 8.46 -6.79
N LEU A 202 -24.94 7.70 -6.21
CA LEU A 202 -24.68 6.74 -5.16
C LEU A 202 -23.77 5.61 -5.64
N ARG A 203 -24.02 5.06 -6.83
CA ARG A 203 -23.17 4.00 -7.39
C ARG A 203 -21.72 4.48 -7.50
N THR A 204 -21.51 5.68 -8.04
CA THR A 204 -20.17 6.27 -8.15
C THR A 204 -19.53 6.48 -6.78
N GLU A 205 -20.29 6.92 -5.78
CA GLU A 205 -19.81 7.08 -4.41
C GLU A 205 -19.38 5.74 -3.79
N ILE A 206 -20.20 4.70 -3.91
CA ILE A 206 -19.89 3.34 -3.42
C ILE A 206 -18.64 2.79 -4.13
N ASP A 207 -18.53 2.97 -5.45
CA ASP A 207 -17.38 2.52 -6.22
C ASP A 207 -16.10 3.24 -5.78
N ASN A 208 -16.18 4.55 -5.52
CA ASN A 208 -15.05 5.32 -5.01
C ASN A 208 -14.65 4.88 -3.60
N ALA A 209 -15.62 4.71 -2.70
CA ALA A 209 -15.36 4.24 -1.34
C ALA A 209 -14.74 2.84 -1.34
N ARG A 210 -15.22 1.94 -2.20
CA ARG A 210 -14.62 0.59 -2.37
C ARG A 210 -13.17 0.66 -2.84
N ARG A 211 -12.85 1.55 -3.79
CA ARG A 211 -11.46 1.77 -4.25
C ARG A 211 -10.58 2.28 -3.11
N THR A 212 -11.04 3.27 -2.36
CA THR A 212 -10.32 3.82 -1.18
C THR A 212 -10.08 2.76 -0.12
N LEU A 213 -11.10 1.97 0.23
CA LEU A 213 -10.99 0.87 1.19
C LEU A 213 -9.98 -0.19 0.75
N THR A 214 -10.02 -0.56 -0.54
CA THR A 214 -9.08 -1.54 -1.10
C THR A 214 -7.65 -1.01 -1.03
N HIS A 215 -7.45 0.25 -1.39
CA HIS A 215 -6.15 0.90 -1.35
C HIS A 215 -5.57 0.98 0.08
N TRP A 216 -6.36 1.44 1.07
CA TRP A 216 -5.91 1.47 2.46
C TRP A 216 -5.62 0.08 3.01
N ARG A 217 -6.42 -0.93 2.63
CA ARG A 217 -6.17 -2.32 3.01
C ARG A 217 -4.86 -2.84 2.44
N GLN A 218 -4.59 -2.60 1.15
CA GLN A 218 -3.34 -2.97 0.49
C GLN A 218 -2.13 -2.30 1.15
N GLN A 219 -2.24 -0.99 1.46
CA GLN A 219 -1.19 -0.28 2.20
C GLN A 219 -0.93 -0.90 3.57
N ALA A 220 -1.98 -1.18 4.35
CA ALA A 220 -1.83 -1.81 5.66
C ALA A 220 -1.19 -3.20 5.55
N ASN A 221 -1.59 -3.98 4.55
CA ASN A 221 -1.02 -5.31 4.31
C ASN A 221 0.46 -5.24 3.91
N ARG A 222 0.86 -4.30 3.06
CA ARG A 222 2.27 -4.05 2.70
C ARG A 222 3.14 -3.78 3.94
N TYR A 223 2.68 -2.91 4.85
CA TYR A 223 3.39 -2.67 6.11
C TYR A 223 3.45 -3.92 6.99
N ARG A 224 2.38 -4.73 7.06
CA ARG A 224 2.39 -6.00 7.80
C ARG A 224 3.37 -7.01 7.23
N VAL A 225 3.45 -7.12 5.90
CA VAL A 225 4.43 -7.98 5.22
C VAL A 225 5.83 -7.57 5.64
N GLU A 226 6.18 -6.29 5.57
CA GLU A 226 7.49 -5.79 6.00
C GLU A 226 7.78 -6.05 7.49
N ILE A 227 6.78 -5.87 8.37
CA ILE A 227 6.91 -6.19 9.80
C ILE A 227 7.21 -7.67 10.01
N HIS A 228 6.46 -8.57 9.36
CA HIS A 228 6.66 -10.01 9.48
C HIS A 228 7.95 -10.48 8.81
N LYS A 229 8.34 -9.90 7.69
CA LYS A 229 9.61 -10.17 6.99
C LYS A 229 10.81 -9.92 7.90
N LYS A 230 10.84 -8.77 8.58
CA LYS A 230 11.93 -8.43 9.52
C LYS A 230 12.05 -9.46 10.66
N ARG A 231 10.92 -9.92 11.19
CA ARG A 231 10.89 -10.98 12.24
C ARG A 231 11.24 -12.36 11.69
N SER A 232 10.76 -12.68 10.50
CA SER A 232 10.94 -13.96 9.83
C SER A 232 12.40 -14.21 9.49
N ILE A 233 13.09 -13.21 8.92
CA ILE A 233 14.53 -13.32 8.58
C ILE A 233 15.39 -13.52 9.84
N ALA A 234 15.09 -12.81 10.94
CA ALA A 234 15.82 -13.00 12.20
C ALA A 234 15.67 -14.42 12.75
N LEU A 235 14.46 -15.00 12.68
CA LEU A 235 14.20 -16.37 13.11
C LEU A 235 14.83 -17.41 12.16
N ALA A 236 14.89 -17.11 10.85
CA ALA A 236 15.45 -17.99 9.84
C ALA A 236 16.91 -18.34 10.11
N CYS A 237 17.69 -17.41 10.69
CA CYS A 237 19.06 -17.67 11.14
C CYS A 237 19.15 -18.88 12.08
N LEU A 238 18.24 -18.98 13.05
CA LEU A 238 18.22 -20.11 14.00
C LEU A 238 17.77 -21.41 13.31
N ILE A 239 16.80 -21.32 12.41
CA ILE A 239 16.30 -22.46 11.64
C ILE A 239 17.41 -23.01 10.73
N PHE A 240 18.21 -22.15 10.11
CA PHE A 240 19.35 -22.56 9.29
C PHE A 240 20.43 -23.28 10.08
N VAL A 241 20.68 -22.91 11.33
CA VAL A 241 21.56 -23.69 12.20
C VAL A 241 20.98 -25.08 12.44
N LEU A 242 19.66 -25.18 12.70
CA LEU A 242 18.98 -26.45 12.92
C LEU A 242 18.99 -27.38 11.70
N VAL A 243 18.92 -26.81 10.50
CA VAL A 243 18.99 -27.57 9.24
C VAL A 243 20.45 -27.89 8.86
N GLY A 244 21.35 -26.92 9.00
CA GLY A 244 22.74 -27.01 8.57
C GLY A 244 23.58 -27.97 9.42
N ALA A 245 23.39 -27.98 10.74
CA ALA A 245 24.13 -28.86 11.65
C ALA A 245 23.97 -30.37 11.33
N PRO A 246 22.74 -30.93 11.21
CA PRO A 246 22.56 -32.34 10.85
C PRO A 246 23.02 -32.64 9.42
N LEU A 247 22.78 -31.75 8.44
CA LEU A 247 23.27 -31.98 7.08
C LEU A 247 24.80 -32.04 7.02
N GLY A 248 25.48 -31.14 7.74
CA GLY A 248 26.94 -31.11 7.82
C GLY A 248 27.51 -32.38 8.43
N LEU A 249 26.89 -32.89 9.52
CA LEU A 249 27.31 -34.14 10.17
C LEU A 249 27.04 -35.39 9.32
N SER A 250 25.99 -35.37 8.50
CA SER A 250 25.59 -36.53 7.70
C SER A 250 26.55 -36.78 6.52
N ILE A 251 27.32 -35.78 6.08
CA ILE A 251 28.24 -35.89 4.95
C ILE A 251 29.61 -36.38 5.44
N ARG A 252 29.83 -37.70 5.34
CA ARG A 252 31.04 -38.39 5.84
C ARG A 252 32.29 -38.23 4.97
N ARG A 253 32.17 -37.84 3.69
CA ARG A 253 33.26 -37.73 2.69
C ARG A 253 33.09 -36.58 1.69
N GLY A 254 32.53 -35.46 2.14
CA GLY A 254 32.35 -34.28 1.29
C GLY A 254 33.55 -33.35 1.35
N GLY A 255 34.13 -33.00 0.20
CA GLY A 255 35.10 -31.90 0.11
C GLY A 255 34.44 -30.56 0.41
N LEU A 256 35.24 -29.52 0.71
CA LEU A 256 34.77 -28.16 1.06
C LEU A 256 33.69 -27.62 0.08
N GLY A 257 33.83 -27.94 -1.21
CA GLY A 257 32.87 -27.55 -2.25
C GLY A 257 31.47 -28.16 -2.11
N THR A 258 31.35 -29.39 -1.59
CA THR A 258 30.03 -30.05 -1.42
C THR A 258 29.21 -29.39 -0.31
N ALA A 259 29.85 -29.02 0.80
CA ALA A 259 29.22 -28.27 1.88
C ALA A 259 28.81 -26.86 1.42
N GLY A 260 29.68 -26.18 0.65
CA GLY A 260 29.39 -24.88 0.07
C GLY A 260 28.22 -24.89 -0.91
N ALA A 261 28.19 -25.86 -1.84
CA ALA A 261 27.09 -26.01 -2.80
C ALA A 261 25.75 -26.27 -2.11
N LEU A 262 25.76 -27.09 -1.06
CA LEU A 262 24.58 -27.37 -0.25
C LEU A 262 24.06 -26.13 0.50
N ALA A 263 24.96 -25.37 1.13
CA ALA A 263 24.62 -24.13 1.82
C ALA A 263 24.02 -23.10 0.85
N LEU A 264 24.63 -22.95 -0.34
CA LEU A 264 24.10 -22.10 -1.40
C LEU A 264 22.71 -22.56 -1.86
N GLY A 265 22.52 -23.86 -2.07
CA GLY A 265 21.23 -24.43 -2.45
C GLY A 265 20.13 -24.15 -1.43
N LEU A 266 20.42 -24.34 -0.13
CA LEU A 266 19.48 -24.06 0.95
C LEU A 266 19.12 -22.56 1.04
N PHE A 267 20.13 -21.70 0.90
CA PHE A 267 19.95 -20.24 0.89
C PHE A 267 19.07 -19.79 -0.29
N LEU A 268 19.35 -20.30 -1.50
CA LEU A 268 18.57 -19.96 -2.69
C LEU A 268 17.13 -20.45 -2.57
N PHE A 269 16.91 -21.68 -2.09
CA PHE A 269 15.57 -22.21 -1.84
C PHE A 269 14.77 -21.32 -0.90
N TYR A 270 15.38 -20.92 0.23
CA TYR A 270 14.75 -20.03 1.18
C TYR A 270 14.45 -18.65 0.59
N TRP A 271 15.43 -18.04 -0.09
CA TRP A 271 15.27 -16.73 -0.72
C TRP A 271 14.13 -16.72 -1.73
N VAL A 272 14.08 -17.72 -2.62
CA VAL A 272 13.00 -17.85 -3.61
C VAL A 272 11.65 -17.99 -2.91
N THR A 273 11.55 -18.86 -1.91
CA THR A 273 10.28 -19.06 -1.18
C THR A 273 9.83 -17.77 -0.47
N LEU A 274 10.76 -17.02 0.12
CA LEU A 274 10.47 -15.75 0.79
C LEU A 274 9.99 -14.68 -0.19
N VAL A 275 10.67 -14.50 -1.34
CA VAL A 275 10.29 -13.54 -2.38
C VAL A 275 8.94 -13.89 -3.00
N GLN A 276 8.66 -15.17 -3.22
CA GLN A 276 7.37 -15.61 -3.73
C GLN A 276 6.27 -15.35 -2.69
N GLY A 277 6.51 -15.65 -1.42
CA GLY A 277 5.59 -15.34 -0.31
C GLY A 277 5.26 -13.84 -0.22
N GLU A 278 6.24 -12.97 -0.44
CA GLU A 278 6.07 -11.50 -0.49
C GLU A 278 5.14 -11.11 -1.62
N LYS A 279 5.42 -11.57 -2.84
CA LYS A 279 4.59 -11.27 -4.02
C LYS A 279 3.16 -11.77 -3.89
N LEU A 280 2.93 -12.91 -3.24
CA LEU A 280 1.58 -13.44 -3.01
C LEU A 280 0.82 -12.62 -1.95
N ALA A 281 1.51 -12.19 -0.89
CA ALA A 281 0.91 -11.37 0.15
C ALA A 281 0.61 -9.94 -0.33
N ASP A 282 1.49 -9.34 -1.12
CA ASP A 282 1.29 -8.02 -1.72
C ASP A 282 0.11 -7.96 -2.69
N ARG A 283 -0.23 -9.09 -3.32
CA ARG A 283 -1.39 -9.24 -4.22
C ARG A 283 -2.68 -9.61 -3.49
N ASP A 284 -2.69 -9.57 -2.15
CA ASP A 284 -3.81 -10.01 -1.30
C ASP A 284 -4.26 -11.47 -1.55
N LEU A 285 -3.40 -12.32 -2.14
CA LEU A 285 -3.70 -13.75 -2.37
C LEU A 285 -3.47 -14.58 -1.11
N LEU A 286 -2.47 -14.21 -0.31
CA LEU A 286 -2.18 -14.80 0.99
C LEU A 286 -2.22 -13.73 2.07
N THR A 287 -2.55 -14.14 3.30
CA THR A 287 -2.40 -13.22 4.43
C THR A 287 -0.92 -12.91 4.66
N PRO A 288 -0.56 -11.67 5.05
CA PRO A 288 0.83 -11.28 5.32
C PRO A 288 1.58 -12.22 6.27
N TRP A 289 0.86 -12.77 7.25
CA TRP A 289 1.38 -13.77 8.17
C TRP A 289 1.79 -15.06 7.45
N VAL A 290 0.87 -15.68 6.70
CA VAL A 290 1.15 -16.95 6.02
C VAL A 290 2.25 -16.77 4.99
N GLY A 291 2.21 -15.71 4.18
CA GLY A 291 3.22 -15.45 3.15
C GLY A 291 4.64 -15.34 3.69
N MET A 292 4.84 -14.66 4.82
CA MET A 292 6.18 -14.42 5.38
C MET A 292 6.72 -15.55 6.25
N TRP A 293 5.84 -16.37 6.83
CA TRP A 293 6.24 -17.46 7.74
C TRP A 293 6.27 -18.82 7.08
N ALA A 294 5.63 -19.02 5.93
CA ALA A 294 5.59 -20.30 5.22
C ALA A 294 6.99 -20.89 4.98
N ALA A 295 7.94 -20.07 4.52
CA ALA A 295 9.32 -20.51 4.29
C ALA A 295 9.97 -21.04 5.58
N ASN A 296 9.84 -20.30 6.69
CA ASN A 296 10.36 -20.71 7.99
C ASN A 296 9.72 -21.99 8.51
N VAL A 297 8.39 -22.13 8.39
CA VAL A 297 7.68 -23.35 8.82
C VAL A 297 8.15 -24.56 8.02
N VAL A 298 8.27 -24.45 6.70
CA VAL A 298 8.76 -25.54 5.85
C VAL A 298 10.20 -25.89 6.21
N SER A 299 11.10 -24.91 6.31
CA SER A 299 12.50 -25.15 6.68
C SER A 299 12.64 -25.74 8.09
N LEU A 300 11.79 -25.34 9.03
CA LEU A 300 11.77 -25.88 10.39
C LEU A 300 11.31 -27.34 10.42
N LEU A 301 10.27 -27.69 9.67
CA LEU A 301 9.80 -29.08 9.56
C LEU A 301 10.88 -29.98 8.96
N VAL A 302 11.54 -29.51 7.89
CA VAL A 302 12.67 -30.20 7.26
C VAL A 302 13.83 -30.34 8.26
N GLY A 303 14.23 -29.25 8.93
CA GLY A 303 15.30 -29.27 9.92
C GLY A 303 15.02 -30.21 11.09
N ALA A 304 13.82 -30.17 11.65
CA ALA A 304 13.41 -31.07 12.72
C ALA A 304 13.43 -32.54 12.28
N TRP A 305 12.95 -32.83 11.06
CA TRP A 305 13.01 -34.17 10.48
C TRP A 305 14.46 -34.64 10.28
N LEU A 306 15.35 -33.79 9.79
CA LEU A 306 16.78 -34.09 9.62
C LEU A 306 17.49 -34.36 10.94
N VAL A 307 17.24 -33.55 11.97
CA VAL A 307 17.76 -33.79 13.32
C VAL A 307 17.27 -35.13 13.85
N LEU A 308 15.98 -35.45 13.67
CA LEU A 308 15.42 -36.72 14.08
C LEU A 308 16.07 -37.90 13.31
N TYR A 309 16.22 -37.77 11.99
CA TYR A 309 16.87 -38.78 11.16
C TYR A 309 18.30 -39.04 11.64
N VAL A 310 19.12 -37.98 11.75
CA VAL A 310 20.52 -38.06 12.19
C VAL A 310 20.65 -38.66 13.58
N THR A 311 19.84 -38.22 14.55
CA THR A 311 19.90 -38.73 15.94
C THR A 311 19.48 -40.20 16.07
N LEU A 312 18.53 -40.65 15.25
CA LEU A 312 18.08 -42.05 15.23
C LEU A 312 19.00 -42.98 14.43
N ASP A 313 19.59 -42.48 13.35
CA ASP A 313 20.36 -43.28 12.38
C ASP A 313 21.86 -43.39 12.78
N LEU A 314 22.43 -42.39 13.47
CA LEU A 314 23.83 -42.41 13.93
C LEU A 314 24.11 -43.32 15.15
N ARG A 315 23.18 -44.19 15.57
CA ARG A 315 23.36 -45.16 16.67
C ARG A 315 23.80 -44.56 18.03
N ALA A 316 23.65 -43.26 18.24
CA ALA A 316 23.94 -42.63 19.54
C ALA A 316 22.90 -42.99 20.61
N THR A 317 21.71 -43.45 20.19
CA THR A 317 20.69 -44.04 21.07
C THR A 317 20.06 -45.28 20.43
N PRO A 318 19.61 -46.28 21.22
CA PRO A 318 18.95 -47.46 20.67
C PRO A 318 17.65 -47.07 19.94
N PRO A 319 17.32 -47.73 18.81
CA PRO A 319 16.30 -47.27 17.87
C PRO A 319 14.91 -47.21 18.52
N LEU A 320 14.11 -46.20 18.17
CA LEU A 320 12.78 -45.87 18.75
C LEU A 320 11.86 -47.08 18.99
N ARG A 321 11.88 -48.07 18.08
CA ARG A 321 11.16 -49.35 18.22
C ARG A 321 11.44 -50.07 19.55
N THR A 322 12.68 -50.03 20.03
CA THR A 322 13.09 -50.66 21.29
C THR A 322 12.55 -49.89 22.50
N ARG A 323 12.51 -48.56 22.45
CA ARG A 323 11.95 -47.73 23.52
C ARG A 323 10.43 -47.83 23.60
N LEU A 324 9.74 -47.81 22.45
CA LEU A 324 8.28 -47.98 22.41
C LEU A 324 7.89 -49.38 22.90
N ALA A 325 8.62 -50.41 22.46
CA ALA A 325 8.43 -51.78 22.95
C ALA A 325 8.72 -51.92 24.45
N ALA A 326 9.75 -51.26 24.98
CA ALA A 326 10.06 -51.26 26.40
C ALA A 326 8.99 -50.51 27.23
N TYR A 327 8.50 -49.37 26.74
CA TYR A 327 7.43 -48.61 27.37
C TYR A 327 6.12 -49.40 27.40
N LEU A 328 5.73 -50.03 26.28
CA LEU A 328 4.54 -50.87 26.19
C LEU A 328 4.65 -52.12 27.07
N ARG A 329 5.83 -52.74 27.16
CA ARG A 329 6.07 -53.86 28.10
C ARG A 329 5.97 -53.43 29.56
N ARG A 330 6.50 -52.26 29.92
CA ARG A 330 6.37 -51.70 31.28
C ARG A 330 4.91 -51.40 31.63
N ARG A 331 4.12 -50.88 30.69
CA ARG A 331 2.68 -50.63 30.87
C ARG A 331 1.87 -51.92 31.01
N ARG A 332 2.23 -52.97 30.27
CA ARG A 332 1.63 -54.31 30.43
C ARG A 332 2.01 -54.97 31.76
N ALA A 333 3.25 -54.81 32.21
CA ALA A 333 3.71 -55.37 33.49
C ALA A 333 3.07 -54.67 34.70
N SER A 334 2.79 -53.36 34.62
CA SER A 334 2.11 -52.61 35.69
C SER A 334 0.59 -52.81 35.72
N GLY A 335 -0.02 -53.30 34.62
CA GLY A 335 -1.43 -53.70 34.60
C GLY A 335 -1.71 -55.13 35.07
N ASN A 336 -0.67 -55.95 35.31
CA ASN A 336 -0.79 -57.37 35.67
C ASN A 336 -0.24 -57.69 37.08
N ALA A 337 0.01 -56.67 37.91
CA ALA A 337 0.38 -56.91 39.30
C ALA A 337 -0.88 -57.39 40.06
N PRO A 338 -0.91 -58.64 40.59
CA PRO A 338 -2.02 -59.09 41.41
C PRO A 338 -2.07 -58.24 42.69
N ALA A 339 -3.29 -57.86 43.09
CA ALA A 339 -3.54 -57.16 44.34
C ALA A 339 -2.95 -57.96 45.52
N PRO A 340 -2.33 -57.31 46.51
CA PRO A 340 -1.91 -57.99 47.72
C PRO A 340 -3.16 -58.62 48.38
N SER A 341 -3.12 -59.93 48.60
CA SER A 341 -4.10 -60.64 49.40
C SER A 341 -3.93 -60.20 50.85
N ASP A 342 -4.86 -59.39 51.35
CA ASP A 342 -4.98 -59.11 52.77
C ASP A 342 -5.34 -60.40 53.52
N ALA A 343 -4.69 -60.55 54.68
CA ALA A 343 -4.69 -61.69 55.59
C ALA A 343 -6.01 -61.89 56.33
#